data_AF-F3FKY9-F1
#
_entry.id   AF-F3FKY9-F1
#
_cell.length_a   1.000
_cell.length_b   1.000
_cell.length_c   1.000
_cell.angle_alpha   90.00
_cell.angle_beta   90.00
_cell.angle_gamma   90.00
#
_symmetry.space_group_name_H-M   'P 1'
#
loop_
_entity.id
_entity.type
_entity.pdbx_description
1 polymer ?
#
loop_
_entity_poly.entity_id
_entity_poly.type
_entity_poly.pdbx_seq_one_letter_code
_entity_poly.pdbx_strand_id
1 'polypeptide(L)'
;MLHFSLGPGMNRPVEVATRPKLALQSYLDALLYDATEVLEEPVSSIDEFQAAVLEEQAFDARMQAQIKPRAVAVAAPAPVAVKVQVAAPAPVVEVAPVIVAEAVQVEVVQVEEAVPTVALVEPVAELSTLAAQRTPTPPPTSDGRPAWAAEPFECLLFDVAGLTLAVPLVCLGSIYPLAGQELTPLFGQPDWFLGILPCQAGNLKVLDTARWIMPDRYRDDFRQGLQYVISVQGYGW
;
A
#
# COMPACT_ATOMS: atom_id res chain seq x y z
N MET A 1 -48.91 -81.86 16.74
CA MET A 1 -48.55 -81.33 18.07
C MET A 1 -47.18 -80.67 17.90
N LEU A 2 -47.18 -79.43 17.42
CA LEU A 2 -47.03 -78.19 18.19
C LEU A 2 -45.56 -77.75 18.33
N HIS A 3 -45.36 -76.47 18.02
CA HIS A 3 -44.19 -75.62 18.27
C HIS A 3 -42.97 -75.72 17.34
N PHE A 4 -42.95 -74.85 16.32
CA PHE A 4 -41.74 -74.09 15.99
C PHE A 4 -41.95 -72.64 16.44
N SER A 5 -41.06 -72.21 17.34
CA SER A 5 -41.06 -70.92 18.04
C SER A 5 -40.51 -69.79 17.15
N LEU A 6 -41.04 -68.58 17.35
CA LEU A 6 -40.74 -67.33 16.66
C LEU A 6 -39.27 -66.87 16.77
N GLY A 7 -38.81 -66.19 15.72
CA GLY A 7 -37.92 -65.02 15.81
C GLY A 7 -38.49 -63.89 14.94
N PRO A 8 -38.74 -62.68 15.46
CA PRO A 8 -39.43 -61.60 14.75
C PRO A 8 -38.49 -60.90 13.76
N GLY A 9 -39.07 -60.41 12.66
CA GLY A 9 -38.34 -59.72 11.60
C GLY A 9 -37.72 -58.40 12.04
N MET A 10 -36.82 -57.89 11.21
CA MET A 10 -36.44 -56.49 11.17
C MET A 10 -35.98 -56.17 9.76
N ASN A 11 -36.86 -55.55 8.97
CA ASN A 11 -36.45 -54.63 7.92
C ASN A 11 -35.42 -53.70 8.55
N ARG A 12 -34.14 -53.79 8.16
CA ARG A 12 -33.15 -52.78 8.52
C ARG A 12 -33.33 -51.63 7.54
N PRO A 13 -33.90 -50.48 7.96
CA PRO A 13 -33.82 -49.29 7.13
C PRO A 13 -32.34 -48.95 6.98
N VAL A 14 -31.86 -48.91 5.74
CA VAL A 14 -30.53 -48.36 5.44
C VAL A 14 -30.57 -46.92 5.94
N GLU A 15 -29.71 -46.59 6.92
CA GLU A 15 -29.55 -45.24 7.43
C GLU A 15 -28.95 -44.32 6.34
N VAL A 16 -29.79 -43.83 5.43
CA VAL A 16 -29.37 -42.88 4.39
C VAL A 16 -29.00 -41.52 5.00
N ALA A 17 -29.48 -41.22 6.21
CA ALA A 17 -29.15 -39.99 6.95
C ALA A 17 -27.69 -39.92 7.43
N THR A 18 -27.00 -41.06 7.57
CA THR A 18 -25.65 -41.12 8.16
C THR A 18 -24.54 -41.07 7.10
N ARG A 19 -24.83 -41.44 5.85
CA ARG A 19 -23.86 -41.45 4.74
C ARG A 19 -23.29 -40.06 4.40
N PRO A 20 -24.09 -38.98 4.26
CA PRO A 20 -23.52 -37.66 4.00
C PRO A 20 -22.73 -37.14 5.20
N LYS A 21 -23.16 -37.44 6.43
CA LYS A 21 -22.43 -37.06 7.66
C LYS A 21 -21.09 -37.82 7.77
N LEU A 22 -21.06 -39.10 7.41
CA LEU A 22 -19.84 -39.91 7.36
C LEU A 22 -18.87 -39.41 6.28
N ALA A 23 -19.39 -39.03 5.10
CA ALA A 23 -18.57 -38.43 4.04
C ALA A 23 -17.97 -37.09 4.48
N LEU A 24 -18.74 -36.27 5.18
CA LEU A 24 -18.28 -34.98 5.72
C LEU A 24 -17.24 -35.19 6.83
N GLN A 25 -17.42 -36.18 7.70
CA GLN A 25 -16.43 -36.56 8.71
C GLN A 25 -15.11 -37.01 8.06
N SER A 26 -15.17 -37.89 7.06
CA SER A 26 -14.00 -38.38 6.34
C SER A 26 -13.30 -37.27 5.56
N TYR A 27 -14.05 -36.31 5.01
CA TYR A 27 -13.49 -35.15 4.33
C TYR A 27 -12.78 -34.21 5.32
N LEU A 28 -13.37 -33.95 6.49
CA LEU A 28 -12.75 -33.15 7.53
C LEU A 28 -11.50 -33.84 8.09
N ASP A 29 -11.52 -35.15 8.29
CA ASP A 29 -10.34 -35.90 8.75
C ASP A 29 -9.21 -35.86 7.71
N ALA A 30 -9.53 -35.98 6.40
CA ALA A 30 -8.55 -35.84 5.33
C ALA A 30 -7.98 -34.42 5.24
N LEU A 31 -8.81 -33.39 5.40
CA LEU A 31 -8.39 -31.99 5.42
C LEU A 31 -7.52 -31.67 6.65
N LEU A 32 -7.85 -32.26 7.80
CA LEU A 32 -7.07 -32.10 9.03
C LEU A 32 -5.69 -32.75 8.89
N TYR A 33 -5.64 -33.95 8.29
CA TYR A 33 -4.39 -34.65 8.02
C TYR A 33 -3.46 -33.87 7.08
N ASP A 34 -4.00 -33.38 5.96
CA ASP A 34 -3.27 -32.55 4.97
C ASP A 34 -2.73 -31.25 5.61
N ALA A 35 -3.52 -30.62 6.49
CA ALA A 35 -3.08 -29.43 7.24
C ALA A 35 -1.97 -29.73 8.26
N THR A 36 -1.93 -30.94 8.85
CA THR A 36 -0.88 -31.34 9.79
C THR A 36 0.37 -31.88 9.13
N GLU A 37 0.27 -32.48 7.94
CA GLU A 37 1.42 -32.96 7.16
C GLU A 37 2.33 -31.79 6.74
N VAL A 38 1.74 -30.63 6.46
CA VAL A 38 2.48 -29.38 6.17
C VAL A 38 3.14 -28.78 7.42
N LEU A 39 2.69 -29.13 8.62
CA LEU A 39 3.24 -28.66 9.90
C LEU A 39 4.33 -29.58 10.49
N GLU A 40 4.61 -30.73 9.87
CA GLU A 40 5.80 -31.54 10.19
C GLU A 40 7.06 -30.91 9.56
N GLU A 41 7.30 -29.62 9.80
CA GLU A 41 8.67 -29.11 9.72
C GLU A 41 9.47 -29.71 10.87
N PRO A 42 10.65 -30.28 10.60
CA PRO A 42 11.38 -31.00 11.63
C PRO A 42 11.76 -30.02 12.73
N VAL A 43 11.55 -30.43 13.99
CA VAL A 43 12.06 -29.77 15.22
C VAL A 43 13.52 -29.29 15.15
N SER A 44 14.29 -29.74 14.16
CA SER A 44 15.62 -29.23 13.82
C SER A 44 15.65 -27.76 13.37
N SER A 45 14.60 -27.21 12.75
CA SER A 45 14.61 -25.79 12.31
C SER A 45 14.52 -24.81 13.48
N ILE A 46 13.80 -25.20 14.53
CA ILE A 46 13.67 -24.42 15.78
C ILE A 46 14.99 -24.45 16.56
N ASP A 47 15.65 -25.61 16.65
CA ASP A 47 16.94 -25.73 17.33
C ASP A 47 18.06 -24.97 16.60
N GLU A 48 18.08 -24.98 15.26
CA GLU A 48 19.03 -24.21 14.45
C GLU A 48 18.82 -22.70 14.59
N PHE A 49 17.56 -22.25 14.59
CA PHE A 49 17.23 -20.84 14.84
C PHE A 49 17.65 -20.39 16.24
N GLN A 50 17.42 -21.22 17.27
CA GLN A 50 17.85 -20.93 18.64
C GLN A 50 19.38 -20.85 18.75
N ALA A 51 20.11 -21.73 18.05
CA ALA A 51 21.57 -21.69 17.99
C ALA A 51 22.08 -20.38 17.34
N ALA A 52 21.46 -19.96 16.23
CA ALA A 52 21.82 -18.72 15.55
C ALA A 52 21.56 -17.47 16.41
N VAL A 53 20.43 -17.43 17.14
CA VAL A 53 20.11 -16.31 18.05
C VAL A 53 21.13 -16.21 19.19
N LEU A 54 21.56 -17.35 19.75
CA LEU A 54 22.56 -17.37 20.82
C LEU A 54 23.95 -16.93 20.32
N GLU A 55 24.32 -17.30 19.08
CA GLU A 55 25.58 -16.87 18.47
C GLU A 55 25.61 -15.36 18.22
N GLU A 56 24.51 -14.80 17.71
CA GLU A 56 24.38 -13.36 17.48
C GLU A 56 24.43 -12.57 18.80
N GLN A 57 23.71 -13.02 19.83
CA GLN A 57 23.76 -12.39 21.15
C GLN A 57 25.17 -12.45 21.76
N ALA A 58 25.91 -13.54 21.54
CA ALA A 58 27.29 -13.66 22.00
C ALA A 58 28.23 -12.73 21.23
N PHE A 59 28.00 -12.53 19.93
CA PHE A 59 28.73 -11.57 19.12
C PHE A 59 28.48 -10.13 19.59
N ASP A 60 27.22 -9.75 19.79
CA ASP A 60 26.84 -8.43 20.31
C ASP A 60 27.43 -8.16 21.69
N ALA A 61 27.37 -9.14 22.61
CA ALA A 61 27.95 -9.01 23.93
C ALA A 61 29.48 -8.80 23.87
N ARG A 62 30.16 -9.50 22.95
CA ARG A 62 31.61 -9.31 22.71
C ARG A 62 31.92 -7.94 22.11
N MET A 63 31.09 -7.45 21.18
CA MET A 63 31.24 -6.14 20.58
C MET A 63 31.00 -5.03 21.61
N GLN A 64 29.94 -5.13 22.42
CA GLN A 64 29.65 -4.19 23.51
C GLN A 64 30.72 -4.19 24.61
N ALA A 65 31.26 -5.35 24.98
CA ALA A 65 32.36 -5.44 25.94
C ALA A 65 33.67 -4.79 25.44
N GLN A 66 33.86 -4.74 24.12
CA GLN A 66 35.01 -4.08 23.49
C GLN A 66 34.83 -2.55 23.38
N ILE A 67 33.60 -2.05 23.43
CA ILE A 67 33.31 -0.61 23.50
C ILE A 67 33.54 -0.15 24.94
N LYS A 68 34.78 0.23 25.26
CA LYS A 68 35.11 0.95 26.51
C LYS A 68 34.25 2.21 26.59
N PRO A 69 33.46 2.43 27.65
CA PRO A 69 32.78 3.69 27.83
C PRO A 69 33.84 4.76 28.07
N ARG A 70 34.10 5.59 27.05
CA ARG A 70 34.84 6.84 27.21
C ARG A 70 33.92 7.76 28.01
N ALA A 71 34.14 7.82 29.32
CA ALA A 71 33.53 8.80 30.21
C ALA A 71 33.87 10.21 29.68
N VAL A 72 32.93 10.83 28.97
CA VAL A 72 32.95 12.27 28.73
C VAL A 72 32.49 12.90 30.04
N ALA A 73 33.44 13.51 30.76
CA ALA A 73 33.13 14.36 31.89
C ALA A 73 32.19 15.48 31.41
N VAL A 74 30.91 15.39 31.76
CA VAL A 74 29.98 16.52 31.63
C VAL A 74 30.44 17.55 32.65
N ALA A 75 31.13 18.58 32.16
CA ALA A 75 31.43 19.76 32.94
C ALA A 75 30.11 20.38 33.43
N ALA A 76 30.04 20.57 34.75
CA ALA A 76 28.91 21.16 35.45
C ALA A 76 28.52 22.54 34.87
N PRO A 77 27.22 22.90 34.85
CA PRO A 77 26.79 24.21 34.39
C PRO A 77 27.16 25.27 35.43
N ALA A 78 28.07 26.18 35.08
CA ALA A 78 28.34 27.38 35.86
C ALA A 78 27.26 28.44 35.56
N PRO A 79 26.57 29.00 36.56
CA PRO A 79 25.59 30.05 36.35
C PRO A 79 26.30 31.39 36.16
N VAL A 80 26.09 32.04 35.01
CA VAL A 80 26.46 33.45 34.83
C VAL A 80 25.18 34.27 34.83
N ALA A 81 24.98 34.97 35.94
CA ALA A 81 23.97 36.01 36.09
C ALA A 81 24.49 37.37 35.57
N VAL A 82 23.53 38.27 35.32
CA VAL A 82 23.66 39.75 35.20
C VAL A 82 23.89 40.22 33.74
N LYS A 83 23.05 41.04 33.08
CA LYS A 83 22.26 42.23 33.49
C LYS A 83 21.06 42.45 32.54
N VAL A 84 19.91 42.84 33.09
CA VAL A 84 18.71 43.33 32.39
C VAL A 84 18.97 44.71 31.80
N GLN A 85 18.60 44.94 30.54
CA GLN A 85 18.22 46.26 30.03
C GLN A 85 16.89 46.14 29.28
N VAL A 86 15.91 46.90 29.78
CA VAL A 86 14.56 47.08 29.22
C VAL A 86 14.63 48.27 28.25
N ALA A 87 14.14 48.11 27.02
CA ALA A 87 13.70 49.21 26.17
C ALA A 87 12.57 48.74 25.25
N ALA A 88 11.44 49.45 25.33
CA ALA A 88 10.14 49.14 24.74
C ALA A 88 9.99 49.62 23.27
N PRO A 89 8.96 49.16 22.52
CA PRO A 89 8.86 49.26 21.06
C PRO A 89 7.96 50.42 20.58
N ALA A 90 8.15 50.91 19.33
CA ALA A 90 7.20 51.74 18.58
C ALA A 90 7.64 51.88 17.08
N PRO A 91 6.80 52.35 16.13
CA PRO A 91 5.58 51.71 15.61
C PRO A 91 5.44 51.79 14.05
N VAL A 92 4.36 51.19 13.53
CA VAL A 92 3.86 51.17 12.14
C VAL A 92 3.27 52.53 11.70
N VAL A 93 3.42 52.90 10.41
CA VAL A 93 2.66 54.01 9.78
C VAL A 93 2.11 53.59 8.40
N GLU A 94 0.79 53.68 8.29
CA GLU A 94 -0.14 53.65 7.13
C GLU A 94 -0.34 55.14 6.70
N VAL A 95 -0.59 55.62 5.46
CA VAL A 95 -1.77 55.53 4.55
C VAL A 95 -1.45 56.36 3.25
N ALA A 96 -2.11 56.04 2.13
CA ALA A 96 -2.15 56.65 0.76
C ALA A 96 -2.68 58.12 0.68
N PRO A 97 -2.97 58.85 -0.47
CA PRO A 97 -3.57 58.39 -1.77
C PRO A 97 -3.28 59.14 -3.13
N VAL A 98 -3.61 58.44 -4.25
CA VAL A 98 -4.31 58.80 -5.54
C VAL A 98 -4.11 60.15 -6.28
N ILE A 99 -3.79 60.08 -7.61
CA ILE A 99 -4.27 61.00 -8.69
C ILE A 99 -4.47 60.20 -10.01
N VAL A 100 -5.41 60.65 -10.86
CA VAL A 100 -6.16 59.96 -11.94
C VAL A 100 -5.92 60.60 -13.34
N ALA A 101 -6.10 59.81 -14.44
CA ALA A 101 -6.45 60.20 -15.85
C ALA A 101 -5.39 60.96 -16.71
N GLU A 102 -5.29 60.91 -18.06
CA GLU A 102 -6.03 60.30 -19.18
C GLU A 102 -5.26 60.50 -20.54
N ALA A 103 -5.25 59.45 -21.38
CA ALA A 103 -5.29 59.30 -22.87
C ALA A 103 -4.47 60.10 -23.94
N VAL A 104 -4.17 59.37 -25.04
CA VAL A 104 -4.25 59.72 -26.50
C VAL A 104 -2.97 59.67 -27.38
N GLN A 105 -2.97 58.66 -28.29
CA GLN A 105 -2.50 58.54 -29.70
C GLN A 105 -1.03 58.33 -30.16
N VAL A 106 -0.83 57.11 -30.70
CA VAL A 106 -0.15 56.60 -31.93
C VAL A 106 0.61 57.58 -32.85
N GLU A 107 1.90 57.28 -33.10
CA GLU A 107 2.54 57.45 -34.42
C GLU A 107 3.67 56.41 -34.63
N VAL A 108 3.77 55.87 -35.84
CA VAL A 108 4.52 54.68 -36.26
C VAL A 108 5.83 55.10 -36.93
N VAL A 109 6.98 54.59 -36.48
CA VAL A 109 8.21 54.54 -37.30
C VAL A 109 8.95 53.22 -37.04
N GLN A 110 9.26 52.51 -38.12
CA GLN A 110 9.82 51.16 -38.17
C GLN A 110 11.35 51.11 -37.99
N VAL A 111 11.80 49.88 -37.69
CA VAL A 111 13.14 49.27 -37.88
C VAL A 111 14.08 49.37 -36.69
N GLU A 112 14.18 48.30 -35.87
CA GLU A 112 15.29 47.33 -35.93
C GLU A 112 15.01 46.13 -35.00
N GLU A 113 15.50 44.98 -35.43
CA GLU A 113 15.34 43.64 -34.87
C GLU A 113 16.16 43.46 -33.57
N ALA A 114 15.51 43.05 -32.48
CA ALA A 114 16.20 42.47 -31.33
C ALA A 114 15.23 41.57 -30.54
N VAL A 115 15.38 40.26 -30.74
CA VAL A 115 14.78 39.22 -29.90
C VAL A 115 15.65 38.99 -28.66
N PRO A 116 15.14 39.13 -27.43
CA PRO A 116 15.76 38.46 -26.30
C PRO A 116 14.97 37.19 -25.98
N THR A 117 15.43 36.09 -26.59
CA THR A 117 15.17 34.72 -26.12
C THR A 117 15.67 34.60 -24.68
N VAL A 118 14.77 34.47 -23.72
CA VAL A 118 15.09 34.14 -22.34
C VAL A 118 15.42 32.65 -22.29
N ALA A 119 16.71 32.37 -22.05
CA ALA A 119 17.27 31.04 -21.94
C ALA A 119 16.61 30.25 -20.80
N LEU A 120 16.17 29.04 -21.12
CA LEU A 120 15.78 27.98 -20.19
C LEU A 120 17.00 27.61 -19.35
N VAL A 121 16.93 27.90 -18.05
CA VAL A 121 17.93 27.47 -17.07
C VAL A 121 17.60 26.03 -16.69
N GLU A 122 18.39 25.08 -17.20
CA GLU A 122 18.39 23.69 -16.76
C GLU A 122 19.02 23.60 -15.36
N PRO A 123 18.33 23.07 -14.34
CA PRO A 123 19.00 22.61 -13.13
C PRO A 123 19.61 21.23 -13.40
N VAL A 124 20.90 21.22 -13.71
CA VAL A 124 21.78 20.06 -13.60
C VAL A 124 21.88 19.68 -12.12
N ALA A 125 21.43 18.47 -11.77
CA ALA A 125 21.79 17.80 -10.52
C ALA A 125 21.91 16.28 -10.75
N GLU A 126 23.14 15.88 -11.07
CA GLU A 126 23.85 14.70 -10.58
C GLU A 126 23.26 13.30 -10.86
N LEU A 127 23.46 12.86 -12.11
CA LEU A 127 23.69 11.45 -12.45
C LEU A 127 24.89 10.89 -11.67
N SER A 128 24.64 10.29 -10.51
CA SER A 128 25.61 9.43 -9.85
C SER A 128 25.66 8.08 -10.57
N THR A 129 26.64 7.95 -11.45
CA THR A 129 27.12 6.69 -12.01
C THR A 129 27.80 5.87 -10.93
N LEU A 130 27.19 4.77 -10.50
CA LEU A 130 27.89 3.68 -9.83
C LEU A 130 27.68 2.39 -10.62
N ALA A 131 28.74 2.05 -11.35
CA ALA A 131 29.20 0.73 -11.78
C ALA A 131 28.15 -0.39 -11.95
N ALA A 132 28.05 -0.87 -13.19
CA ALA A 132 27.55 -2.18 -13.54
C ALA A 132 28.21 -3.28 -12.68
N GLN A 133 27.46 -3.82 -11.73
CA GLN A 133 27.74 -5.13 -11.14
C GLN A 133 26.76 -6.12 -11.76
N ARG A 134 27.27 -7.02 -12.60
CA ARG A 134 26.53 -8.18 -13.08
C ARG A 134 26.19 -9.04 -11.86
N THR A 135 24.93 -9.01 -11.44
CA THR A 135 24.41 -9.95 -10.46
C THR A 135 24.20 -11.32 -11.12
N PRO A 136 24.51 -12.43 -10.42
CA PRO A 136 24.21 -13.76 -10.92
C PRO A 136 22.68 -13.93 -11.03
N THR A 137 22.24 -14.57 -12.11
CA THR A 137 20.83 -14.90 -12.35
C THR A 137 20.25 -15.65 -11.14
N PRO A 138 19.21 -15.13 -10.49
CA PRO A 138 18.58 -15.81 -9.37
C PRO A 138 17.87 -17.09 -9.86
N PRO A 139 17.83 -18.16 -9.03
CA PRO A 139 17.03 -19.34 -9.34
C PRO A 139 15.55 -18.96 -9.45
N PRO A 140 14.74 -19.68 -10.25
CA PRO A 140 13.33 -19.39 -10.38
C PRO A 140 12.62 -19.64 -9.04
N THR A 141 12.36 -18.58 -8.30
CA THR A 141 11.51 -18.62 -7.10
C THR A 141 10.07 -18.80 -7.52
N SER A 142 9.52 -19.98 -7.22
CA SER A 142 8.09 -20.29 -7.27
C SER A 142 7.35 -19.60 -6.10
N ASP A 143 7.60 -18.32 -5.85
CA ASP A 143 7.04 -17.56 -4.71
C ASP A 143 5.62 -17.02 -4.98
N GLY A 144 5.02 -17.37 -6.13
CA GLY A 144 3.73 -16.80 -6.56
C GLY A 144 3.79 -15.30 -6.90
N ARG A 145 4.94 -14.65 -6.72
CA ARG A 145 5.17 -13.25 -7.06
C ARG A 145 5.30 -13.08 -8.58
N PRO A 146 4.68 -12.03 -9.15
CA PRO A 146 4.80 -11.76 -10.57
C PRO A 146 6.25 -11.37 -10.93
N ALA A 147 6.66 -11.64 -12.18
CA ALA A 147 8.04 -11.45 -12.63
C ALA A 147 8.57 -10.02 -12.43
N TRP A 148 7.72 -9.00 -12.58
CA TRP A 148 8.10 -7.61 -12.37
C TRP A 148 8.48 -7.29 -10.92
N ALA A 149 8.04 -8.10 -9.94
CA ALA A 149 8.34 -7.90 -8.53
C ALA A 149 9.71 -8.48 -8.13
N ALA A 150 10.44 -9.11 -9.07
CA ALA A 150 11.77 -9.67 -8.83
C ALA A 150 12.89 -8.61 -8.89
N GLU A 151 12.66 -7.50 -9.57
CA GLU A 151 13.59 -6.37 -9.72
C GLU A 151 12.97 -5.10 -9.13
N PRO A 152 13.75 -4.04 -8.82
CA PRO A 152 13.18 -2.75 -8.43
C PRO A 152 12.21 -2.22 -9.48
N PHE A 153 11.01 -1.83 -9.08
CA PHE A 153 9.95 -1.32 -9.96
C PHE A 153 9.35 -0.01 -9.45
N GLU A 154 8.79 0.75 -10.38
CA GLU A 154 8.13 2.02 -10.08
C GLU A 154 6.65 1.83 -9.77
N CYS A 155 6.11 2.67 -8.87
CA CYS A 155 4.72 2.64 -8.45
C CYS A 155 4.06 4.01 -8.51
N LEU A 156 2.76 4.02 -8.82
CA LEU A 156 1.89 5.15 -8.54
C LEU A 156 1.36 5.04 -7.11
N LEU A 157 1.57 6.09 -6.31
CA LEU A 157 1.03 6.22 -4.97
C LEU A 157 -0.28 7.03 -4.99
N PHE A 158 -1.26 6.62 -4.21
CA PHE A 158 -2.53 7.36 -4.07
C PHE A 158 -3.20 7.05 -2.74
N ASP A 159 -4.05 7.97 -2.29
CA ASP A 159 -4.73 7.84 -1.00
C ASP A 159 -6.15 7.30 -1.15
N VAL A 160 -6.49 6.36 -0.27
CA VAL A 160 -7.81 5.75 -0.15
C VAL A 160 -8.22 5.81 1.32
N ALA A 161 -9.16 6.69 1.65
CA ALA A 161 -9.69 6.84 3.01
C ALA A 161 -8.60 7.01 4.10
N GLY A 162 -7.50 7.71 3.77
CA GLY A 162 -6.36 7.93 4.68
C GLY A 162 -5.31 6.82 4.69
N LEU A 163 -5.43 5.82 3.81
CA LEU A 163 -4.42 4.80 3.55
C LEU A 163 -3.74 5.09 2.20
N THR A 164 -2.41 5.24 2.20
CA THR A 164 -1.63 5.35 0.96
C THR A 164 -1.40 3.96 0.36
N LEU A 165 -1.91 3.74 -0.84
CA LEU A 165 -1.75 2.52 -1.63
C LEU A 165 -0.79 2.76 -2.79
N ALA A 166 -0.21 1.66 -3.28
CA ALA A 166 0.71 1.66 -4.41
C ALA A 166 0.23 0.71 -5.50
N VAL A 167 0.22 1.16 -6.76
CA VAL A 167 0.02 0.31 -7.94
C VAL A 167 1.29 0.34 -8.78
N PRO A 168 1.90 -0.82 -9.07
CA PRO A 168 3.05 -0.89 -9.98
C PRO A 168 2.70 -0.31 -11.35
N LEU A 169 3.58 0.53 -11.91
CA LEU A 169 3.31 1.18 -13.20
C LEU A 169 3.14 0.18 -14.34
N VAL A 170 3.79 -0.99 -14.25
CA VAL A 170 3.62 -2.09 -15.22
C VAL A 170 2.22 -2.70 -15.24
N CYS A 171 1.45 -2.53 -14.16
CA CYS A 171 0.05 -2.96 -14.07
C CYS A 171 -0.93 -1.78 -14.26
N LEU A 172 -0.44 -0.54 -14.36
CA LEU A 172 -1.29 0.63 -14.44
C LEU A 172 -1.94 0.71 -15.84
N GLY A 173 -3.27 0.78 -15.85
CA GLY A 173 -4.05 1.09 -17.03
C GLY A 173 -4.24 2.61 -17.18
N SER A 174 -5.49 3.03 -17.36
CA SER A 174 -5.86 4.45 -17.43
C SER A 174 -6.45 4.96 -16.13
N ILE A 175 -6.31 6.26 -15.88
CA ILE A 175 -6.89 6.96 -14.74
C ILE A 175 -8.00 7.86 -15.26
N TYR A 176 -9.23 7.65 -14.78
CA TYR A 176 -10.41 8.41 -15.19
C TYR A 176 -10.88 9.30 -14.05
N PRO A 177 -11.16 10.59 -14.30
CA PRO A 177 -11.83 11.42 -13.30
C PRO A 177 -13.26 10.92 -13.11
N LEU A 178 -13.68 10.77 -11.85
CA LEU A 178 -15.04 10.36 -11.50
C LEU A 178 -16.02 11.55 -11.53
N ALA A 179 -15.52 12.78 -11.42
CA ALA A 179 -16.34 13.99 -11.45
C ALA A 179 -17.17 14.07 -12.75
N GLY A 180 -18.49 14.16 -12.61
CA GLY A 180 -19.42 14.21 -13.74
C GLY A 180 -19.64 12.88 -14.47
N GLN A 181 -19.05 11.78 -13.99
CA GLN A 181 -19.31 10.44 -14.49
C GLN A 181 -20.34 9.73 -13.61
N GLU A 182 -21.28 9.02 -14.22
CA GLU A 182 -22.26 8.21 -13.51
C GLU A 182 -21.89 6.72 -13.61
N LEU A 183 -21.80 6.06 -12.46
CA LEU A 183 -21.60 4.62 -12.38
C LEU A 183 -22.95 3.93 -12.45
N THR A 184 -23.13 2.98 -13.36
CA THR A 184 -24.36 2.18 -13.44
C THR A 184 -24.30 1.05 -12.40
N PRO A 185 -25.08 1.11 -11.29
CA PRO A 185 -25.06 0.06 -10.28
C PRO A 185 -25.67 -1.23 -10.81
N LEU A 186 -25.20 -2.37 -10.31
CA LEU A 186 -25.75 -3.69 -10.64
C LEU A 186 -26.40 -4.33 -9.41
N PHE A 187 -27.62 -4.83 -9.57
CA PHE A 187 -28.34 -5.51 -8.51
C PHE A 187 -27.69 -6.86 -8.17
N GLY A 188 -27.73 -7.23 -6.90
CA GLY A 188 -27.17 -8.50 -6.41
C GLY A 188 -25.64 -8.54 -6.34
N GLN A 189 -24.97 -7.43 -6.66
CA GLN A 189 -23.54 -7.27 -6.41
C GLN A 189 -23.28 -6.93 -4.94
N PRO A 190 -22.08 -7.25 -4.43
CA PRO A 190 -21.68 -6.84 -3.09
C PRO A 190 -21.58 -5.32 -2.98
N ASP A 191 -21.63 -4.83 -1.74
CA ASP A 191 -21.65 -3.42 -1.39
C ASP A 191 -20.38 -2.62 -1.74
N TRP A 192 -19.24 -3.31 -1.87
CA TRP A 192 -18.00 -2.74 -2.39
C TRP A 192 -18.00 -2.58 -3.92
N PHE A 193 -18.97 -3.13 -4.64
CA PHE A 193 -19.10 -2.90 -6.07
C PHE A 193 -19.88 -1.62 -6.31
N LEU A 194 -19.23 -0.61 -6.91
CA LEU A 194 -19.82 0.70 -7.12
C LEU A 194 -20.68 0.76 -8.38
N GLY A 195 -20.28 0.03 -9.44
CA GLY A 195 -21.02 0.00 -10.69
C GLY A 195 -20.13 -0.21 -11.91
N ILE A 196 -20.74 -0.02 -13.09
CA ILE A 196 -20.05 -0.01 -14.37
C ILE A 196 -19.80 1.44 -14.81
N LEU A 197 -18.56 1.77 -15.15
CA LEU A 197 -18.16 3.03 -15.79
C LEU A 197 -17.93 2.79 -17.29
N PRO A 198 -18.73 3.39 -18.19
CA PRO A 198 -18.46 3.34 -19.63
C PRO A 198 -17.23 4.20 -19.96
N CYS A 199 -16.27 3.62 -20.68
CA CYS A 199 -15.04 4.28 -21.12
C CYS A 199 -14.77 3.95 -22.60
N GLN A 200 -13.81 4.66 -23.21
CA GLN A 200 -13.42 4.41 -24.61
C GLN A 200 -12.89 2.99 -24.85
N ALA A 201 -12.28 2.38 -23.82
CA ALA A 201 -11.77 1.01 -23.86
C ALA A 201 -12.85 -0.05 -23.56
N GLY A 202 -14.10 0.36 -23.31
CA GLY A 202 -15.20 -0.51 -22.91
C GLY A 202 -15.72 -0.19 -21.51
N ASN A 203 -16.44 -1.15 -20.95
CA ASN A 203 -17.09 -1.01 -19.65
C ASN A 203 -16.14 -1.45 -18.52
N LEU A 204 -15.82 -0.53 -17.61
CA LEU A 204 -15.00 -0.82 -16.44
C LEU A 204 -15.87 -1.18 -15.25
N LYS A 205 -15.51 -2.24 -14.55
CA LYS A 205 -16.09 -2.61 -13.27
C LYS A 205 -15.38 -1.83 -12.16
N VAL A 206 -16.14 -0.96 -11.49
CA VAL A 206 -15.60 -0.05 -10.48
C VAL A 206 -15.95 -0.58 -9.09
N LEU A 207 -14.94 -0.66 -8.24
CA LEU A 207 -15.06 -1.08 -6.84
C LEU A 207 -14.62 0.03 -5.89
N ASP A 208 -15.12 -0.06 -4.66
CA ASP A 208 -14.73 0.77 -3.53
C ASP A 208 -13.57 0.09 -2.80
N THR A 209 -12.36 0.56 -3.09
CA THR A 209 -11.13 0.03 -2.53
C THR A 209 -11.08 0.20 -1.01
N ALA A 210 -11.65 1.27 -0.44
CA ALA A 210 -11.65 1.48 1.00
C ALA A 210 -12.52 0.43 1.70
N ARG A 211 -13.70 0.16 1.14
CA ARG A 211 -14.63 -0.85 1.66
C ARG A 211 -14.05 -2.26 1.56
N TRP A 212 -13.32 -2.53 0.49
CA TRP A 212 -12.69 -3.83 0.26
C TRP A 212 -11.52 -4.11 1.21
N ILE A 213 -10.60 -3.15 1.37
CA ILE A 213 -9.36 -3.36 2.16
C ILE A 213 -9.62 -3.18 3.66
N MET A 214 -10.52 -2.26 4.03
CA MET A 214 -10.76 -1.91 5.44
C MET A 214 -12.27 -1.84 5.75
N PRO A 215 -13.00 -2.96 5.68
CA PRO A 215 -14.46 -2.97 5.89
C PRO A 215 -14.86 -2.45 7.28
N ASP A 216 -14.13 -2.81 8.34
CA ASP A 216 -14.45 -2.41 9.72
C ASP A 216 -14.26 -0.90 9.99
N ARG A 217 -13.44 -0.23 9.18
CA ARG A 217 -13.14 1.21 9.32
C ARG A 217 -13.83 2.07 8.27
N TYR A 218 -14.64 1.46 7.41
CA TYR A 218 -15.33 2.16 6.35
C TYR A 218 -16.40 3.12 6.90
N ARG A 219 -16.52 4.29 6.27
CA ARG A 219 -17.56 5.29 6.52
C ARG A 219 -18.20 5.66 5.20
N ASP A 220 -19.53 5.83 5.19
CA ASP A 220 -20.27 6.16 3.97
C ASP A 220 -19.83 7.48 3.32
N ASP A 221 -19.28 8.42 4.11
CA ASP A 221 -18.72 9.68 3.62
C ASP A 221 -17.56 9.47 2.64
N PHE A 222 -16.79 8.37 2.76
CA PHE A 222 -15.67 8.08 1.86
C PHE A 222 -16.12 7.89 0.41
N ARG A 223 -17.35 7.39 0.22
CA ARG A 223 -17.92 7.19 -1.12
C ARG A 223 -18.11 8.52 -1.87
N GLN A 224 -18.40 9.60 -1.13
CA GLN A 224 -18.59 10.94 -1.70
C GLN A 224 -17.24 11.61 -2.06
N GLY A 225 -16.15 11.18 -1.42
CA GLY A 225 -14.80 11.71 -1.65
C GLY A 225 -14.02 11.01 -2.75
N LEU A 226 -14.63 10.07 -3.49
CA LEU A 226 -13.97 9.37 -4.59
C LEU A 226 -13.82 10.30 -5.80
N GLN A 227 -12.57 10.53 -6.21
CA GLN A 227 -12.25 11.48 -7.29
C GLN A 227 -11.84 10.81 -8.60
N TYR A 228 -11.29 9.60 -8.54
CA TYR A 228 -10.69 8.92 -9.68
C TYR A 228 -11.02 7.43 -9.69
N VAL A 229 -11.07 6.86 -10.89
CA VAL A 229 -11.07 5.42 -11.14
C VAL A 229 -9.75 5.06 -11.80
N ILE A 230 -8.97 4.20 -11.15
CA ILE A 230 -7.70 3.70 -11.67
C ILE A 230 -7.93 2.29 -12.22
N SER A 231 -7.77 2.12 -13.54
CA SER A 231 -7.80 0.81 -14.17
C SER A 231 -6.48 0.10 -13.94
N VAL A 232 -6.55 -1.19 -13.59
CA VAL A 232 -5.38 -2.05 -13.41
C VAL A 232 -5.47 -3.19 -14.42
N GLN A 233 -4.41 -3.36 -15.20
CA GLN A 233 -4.30 -4.39 -16.24
C GLN A 233 -3.93 -5.75 -15.65
N GLY A 234 -4.20 -6.81 -16.42
CA GLY A 234 -3.86 -8.19 -16.01
C GLY A 234 -4.93 -8.88 -15.15
N TYR A 235 -6.08 -8.24 -14.93
CA TYR A 235 -7.21 -8.80 -14.21
C TYR A 235 -8.46 -8.76 -15.09
N GLY A 236 -9.09 -9.93 -15.28
CA GLY A 236 -10.20 -10.12 -16.22
C GLY A 236 -11.60 -10.05 -15.58
N TRP A 237 -11.70 -9.53 -14.36
CA TRP A 237 -12.96 -9.46 -13.63
C TRP A 237 -13.69 -8.14 -13.83
#